data_AF-A0A9E1ENX0-F1
#
_entry.id   AF-A0A9E1ENX0-F1
#
_cell.length_a   1.000
_cell.length_b   1.000
_cell.length_c   1.000
_cell.angle_alpha   90.00
_cell.angle_beta   90.00
_cell.angle_gamma   90.00
#
_symmetry.space_group_name_H-M   'P 1'
#
loop_
_entity.id
_entity.type
_entity.pdbx_description
1 polymer ?
#
loop_
_entity_poly.entity_id
_entity_poly.type
_entity_poly.pdbx_seq_one_letter_code
_entity_poly.pdbx_strand_id
1 'polypeptide(L)'
;MKNAYAKEQAELRRQLLNYGALVGQQFNVDMMCLALNEEGFGHDRIMRIIHRAEKHGEYFHECLAYGVESDARFEQLDQRLRYICRDHPEDFVPREERYPNVKVPGMGKKFKAEPIGG
;
A
#
# COMPACT_ATOMS: atom_id res chain seq x y z
N MET A 1 -22.12 30.62 -2.11
CA MET A 1 -21.71 29.99 -3.38
C MET A 1 -20.26 29.50 -3.40
N LYS A 2 -19.23 30.34 -3.13
CA LYS A 2 -17.81 29.89 -3.10
C LYS A 2 -17.52 28.68 -2.19
N ASN A 3 -18.20 28.59 -1.05
CA ASN A 3 -18.01 27.52 -0.06
C ASN A 3 -18.62 26.17 -0.49
N ALA A 4 -19.70 26.19 -1.28
CA ALA A 4 -20.35 24.98 -1.80
C ALA A 4 -19.55 24.36 -2.95
N TYR A 5 -19.10 25.19 -3.89
CA TYR A 5 -18.23 24.78 -4.99
C TYR A 5 -16.87 24.23 -4.51
N ALA A 6 -16.27 24.85 -3.48
CA ALA A 6 -15.03 24.35 -2.88
C ALA A 6 -15.21 22.97 -2.22
N LYS A 7 -16.36 22.73 -1.56
CA LYS A 7 -16.69 21.44 -0.95
C LYS A 7 -16.91 20.37 -2.02
N GLU A 8 -17.64 20.69 -3.08
CA GLU A 8 -17.89 19.80 -4.22
C GLU A 8 -16.58 19.41 -4.94
N GLN A 9 -15.67 20.37 -5.17
CA GLN A 9 -14.34 20.05 -5.71
C GLN A 9 -13.52 19.15 -4.77
N ALA A 10 -13.57 19.37 -3.46
CA ALA A 10 -12.85 18.53 -2.50
C ALA A 10 -13.41 17.10 -2.48
N GLU A 11 -14.73 16.95 -2.55
CA GLU A 11 -15.43 15.67 -2.65
C GLU A 11 -15.02 14.91 -3.92
N LEU A 12 -15.04 15.58 -5.07
CA LEU A 12 -14.65 15.01 -6.36
C LEU A 12 -13.18 14.56 -6.36
N ARG A 13 -12.27 15.39 -5.84
CA ARG A 13 -10.84 15.02 -5.71
C ARG A 13 -10.65 13.80 -4.81
N ARG A 14 -11.37 13.73 -3.69
CA ARG A 14 -11.34 12.57 -2.79
C ARG A 14 -11.83 11.31 -3.49
N GLN A 15 -12.93 11.40 -4.24
CA GLN A 15 -13.47 10.28 -5.00
C GLN A 15 -12.50 9.81 -6.07
N LEU A 16 -11.90 10.73 -6.85
CA LEU A 16 -10.91 10.39 -7.87
C LEU A 16 -9.68 9.70 -7.27
N LEU A 17 -9.20 10.16 -6.11
CA LEU A 17 -8.10 9.49 -5.39
C LEU A 17 -8.48 8.08 -4.93
N ASN A 18 -9.68 7.91 -4.38
CA ASN A 18 -10.17 6.60 -3.94
C ASN A 18 -10.35 5.64 -5.11
N TYR A 19 -10.96 6.09 -6.21
CA TYR A 19 -11.11 5.28 -7.43
C TYR A 19 -9.75 4.92 -8.01
N GLY A 20 -8.80 5.86 -8.04
CA GLY A 20 -7.44 5.59 -8.47
C GLY A 20 -6.75 4.51 -7.63
N ALA A 21 -6.90 4.57 -6.31
CA ALA A 21 -6.35 3.55 -5.40
C ALA A 21 -6.98 2.16 -5.63
N LEU A 22 -8.31 2.08 -5.76
CA LEU A 22 -9.02 0.82 -6.00
C LEU A 22 -8.65 0.20 -7.36
N VAL A 23 -8.61 1.00 -8.42
CA VAL A 23 -8.22 0.54 -9.75
C VAL A 23 -6.76 0.07 -9.75
N GLY A 24 -5.85 0.83 -9.14
CA GLY A 24 -4.45 0.45 -9.03
C GLY A 24 -4.25 -0.86 -8.24
N GLN A 25 -4.99 -1.04 -7.14
CA GLN A 25 -4.94 -2.27 -6.36
C GLN A 25 -5.42 -3.48 -7.18
N GLN A 26 -6.56 -3.36 -7.87
CA GLN A 26 -7.08 -4.45 -8.70
C GLN A 26 -6.12 -4.78 -9.84
N PHE A 27 -5.58 -3.78 -10.53
CA PHE A 27 -4.62 -3.98 -11.61
C PHE A 27 -3.37 -4.76 -11.13
N ASN A 28 -2.84 -4.42 -9.96
CA ASN A 28 -1.71 -5.17 -9.38
C ASN A 28 -2.06 -6.63 -9.07
N VAL A 29 -3.27 -6.89 -8.55
CA VAL A 29 -3.77 -8.26 -8.33
C VAL A 29 -3.89 -9.02 -9.64
N ASP A 30 -4.42 -8.39 -10.69
CA ASP A 30 -4.55 -9.01 -12.01
C ASP A 30 -3.18 -9.39 -12.59
N MET A 31 -2.18 -8.50 -12.50
CA MET A 31 -0.81 -8.79 -12.97
C MET A 31 -0.15 -9.95 -12.20
N MET A 32 -0.35 -10.01 -10.87
CA MET A 32 0.14 -11.16 -10.09
C MET A 32 -0.55 -12.46 -10.47
N CYS A 33 -1.87 -12.45 -10.71
CA CYS A 33 -2.60 -13.63 -11.15
C CYS A 33 -2.07 -14.16 -12.49
N LEU A 34 -1.75 -13.28 -13.44
CA LEU A 34 -1.14 -13.66 -14.71
C LEU A 34 0.24 -14.29 -14.48
N ALA A 35 1.13 -13.63 -13.75
CA ALA A 35 2.47 -14.13 -13.49
C ALA A 35 2.46 -15.49 -12.77
N LEU A 36 1.60 -15.66 -11.76
CA LEU A 36 1.45 -16.93 -11.04
C LEU A 36 0.94 -18.05 -11.95
N ASN A 37 0.02 -17.74 -12.86
CA ASN A 37 -0.47 -18.72 -13.82
C ASN A 37 0.62 -19.15 -14.82
N GLU A 38 1.46 -18.21 -15.27
CA GLU A 38 2.64 -18.49 -16.11
C GLU A 38 3.67 -19.39 -15.41
N GLU A 39 3.83 -19.23 -14.09
CA GLU A 39 4.61 -20.13 -13.22
C GLU A 39 3.92 -21.48 -12.93
N GLY A 40 2.79 -21.76 -13.57
CA GLY A 40 2.07 -23.03 -13.48
C GLY A 40 1.15 -23.16 -12.27
N PHE A 41 0.82 -22.07 -11.58
CA PHE A 41 -0.17 -22.11 -10.52
C PHE A 41 -1.57 -22.23 -11.15
N GLY A 42 -2.25 -23.35 -10.92
CA GLY A 42 -3.65 -23.50 -11.34
C GLY A 42 -4.60 -22.55 -10.59
N HIS A 43 -5.77 -22.31 -11.20
CA HIS A 43 -6.84 -21.44 -10.69
C HIS A 43 -7.05 -21.54 -9.17
N ASP A 44 -7.30 -22.74 -8.63
CA ASP A 44 -7.65 -22.90 -7.22
C ASP A 44 -6.52 -22.46 -6.29
N ARG A 45 -5.27 -22.62 -6.69
CA ARG A 45 -4.11 -22.20 -5.90
C ARG A 45 -3.99 -20.68 -5.91
N ILE A 46 -4.16 -20.05 -7.07
CA ILE A 46 -4.17 -18.59 -7.21
C ILE A 46 -5.28 -17.99 -6.34
N MET A 47 -6.52 -18.48 -6.47
CA MET A 47 -7.63 -17.95 -5.69
C MET A 47 -7.42 -18.12 -4.18
N ARG A 48 -6.85 -19.24 -3.73
CA ARG A 48 -6.48 -19.40 -2.31
C ARG A 48 -5.44 -18.38 -1.84
N ILE A 49 -4.48 -18.01 -2.68
CA ILE A 49 -3.48 -16.98 -2.36
C ILE A 49 -4.16 -15.62 -2.26
N ILE A 50 -5.00 -15.26 -3.24
CA ILE A 50 -5.72 -13.97 -3.25
C ILE A 50 -6.60 -13.80 -2.00
N HIS A 51 -7.39 -14.81 -1.64
CA HIS A 51 -8.22 -14.75 -0.41
C HIS A 51 -7.38 -14.66 0.88
N ARG A 52 -6.15 -15.21 0.89
CA ARG A 52 -5.23 -15.03 2.04
C ARG A 52 -4.63 -13.64 2.05
N ALA A 53 -4.28 -13.10 0.89
CA ALA A 53 -3.77 -11.75 0.75
C ALA A 53 -4.80 -10.71 1.20
N GLU A 54 -6.08 -10.91 0.88
CA GLU A 54 -7.20 -10.08 1.38
C GLU A 54 -7.23 -10.05 2.91
N LYS A 55 -7.19 -11.21 3.57
CA LYS A 55 -7.14 -11.30 5.04
C LYS A 55 -5.89 -10.65 5.65
N HIS A 56 -4.74 -10.74 4.98
CA HIS A 56 -3.55 -10.00 5.40
C HIS A 56 -3.74 -8.50 5.22
N GLY A 57 -4.39 -8.07 4.13
CA GLY A 57 -4.75 -6.68 3.88
C GLY A 57 -5.65 -6.11 4.98
N GLU A 58 -6.69 -6.85 5.40
CA GLU A 58 -7.56 -6.47 6.51
C GLU A 58 -6.76 -6.31 7.82
N TYR A 59 -5.91 -7.28 8.14
CA TYR A 59 -5.12 -7.26 9.38
C TYR A 59 -4.06 -6.15 9.41
N PHE A 60 -3.38 -5.91 8.28
CA PHE A 60 -2.31 -4.91 8.17
C PHE A 60 -2.81 -3.56 7.65
N HIS A 61 -4.12 -3.37 7.45
CA HIS A 61 -4.67 -2.08 7.00
C HIS A 61 -4.30 -0.95 7.98
N GLU A 62 -4.20 -1.26 9.26
CA GLU A 62 -3.76 -0.34 10.32
C GLU A 62 -2.36 0.23 10.11
N CYS A 63 -1.48 -0.43 9.34
CA CYS A 63 -0.21 0.17 8.91
C CYS A 63 -0.44 1.52 8.21
N LEU A 64 -1.51 1.64 7.42
CA LEU A 64 -1.82 2.85 6.66
C LEU A 64 -2.62 3.88 7.47
N ALA A 65 -3.02 3.55 8.70
CA ALA A 65 -3.66 4.50 9.60
C ALA A 65 -2.62 5.45 10.21
N TYR A 66 -3.01 6.71 10.48
CA TYR A 66 -2.14 7.65 11.20
C TYR A 66 -2.29 7.46 12.72
N GLY A 67 -1.36 6.77 13.38
CA GLY A 67 -1.40 6.56 14.84
C GLY A 67 -0.30 5.64 15.40
N VAL A 68 -0.22 5.49 16.72
CA VAL A 68 0.79 4.66 17.43
C VAL A 68 0.72 3.18 17.03
N GLU A 69 -0.49 2.69 16.77
CA GLU A 69 -0.71 1.32 16.30
C GLU A 69 -0.11 1.05 14.90
N SER A 70 0.08 2.09 14.09
CA SER A 70 0.67 1.96 12.75
C SER A 70 2.12 1.47 12.82
N ASP A 71 2.93 2.04 13.72
CA ASP A 71 4.34 1.67 13.83
C ASP A 71 4.51 0.23 14.33
N ALA A 72 3.72 -0.17 15.33
CA ALA A 72 3.71 -1.55 15.83
C ALA A 72 3.26 -2.55 14.74
N ARG A 73 2.29 -2.17 13.90
CA ARG A 73 1.84 -3.00 12.77
C ARG A 73 2.88 -3.09 11.67
N PHE A 74 3.58 -2.00 11.37
CA PHE A 74 4.69 -2.02 10.44
C PHE A 74 5.84 -2.90 10.93
N GLU A 75 6.17 -2.87 12.22
CA GLU A 75 7.18 -3.76 12.79
C GLU A 75 6.80 -5.24 12.65
N GLN A 76 5.53 -5.58 12.91
CA GLN A 76 5.02 -6.94 12.69
C GLN A 76 5.07 -7.34 11.21
N LEU A 77 4.75 -6.42 10.30
CA LEU A 77 4.82 -6.67 8.86
C LEU A 77 6.26 -6.91 8.41
N ASP A 78 7.18 -6.04 8.83
CA ASP A 78 8.61 -6.15 8.55
C ASP A 78 9.19 -7.47 9.06
N GLN A 79 8.80 -7.90 10.27
CA GLN A 79 9.24 -9.18 10.83
C GLN A 79 8.83 -10.36 9.93
N ARG A 80 7.59 -10.37 9.41
CA ARG A 80 7.12 -11.42 8.51
C ARG A 80 7.82 -11.39 7.16
N LEU A 81 8.04 -10.19 6.60
CA LEU A 81 8.73 -10.03 5.32
C LEU A 81 10.20 -10.42 5.42
N ARG A 82 10.90 -10.06 6.51
CA ARG A 82 12.27 -10.53 6.77
C ARG A 82 12.34 -12.05 6.89
N TYR A 83 11.34 -12.68 7.51
CA TYR A 83 11.29 -14.14 7.57
C TYR A 83 11.11 -14.80 6.20
N ILE A 84 10.33 -14.17 5.30
CA ILE A 84 10.17 -14.63 3.92
C ILE A 84 11.50 -14.52 3.17
N CYS A 85 12.19 -13.39 3.30
CA CYS A 85 13.49 -13.12 2.67
C CYS A 85 14.69 -13.71 3.45
N ARG A 86 14.49 -14.59 4.44
CA ARG A 86 15.59 -15.04 5.34
C ARG A 86 16.75 -15.72 4.61
N ASP A 87 16.45 -16.38 3.49
CA ASP A 87 17.42 -17.12 2.67
C ASP A 87 18.05 -16.21 1.59
N HIS A 88 17.44 -15.05 1.32
CA HIS A 88 17.83 -14.01 0.35
C HIS A 88 17.60 -12.61 0.93
N PRO A 89 18.36 -12.21 1.97
CA PRO A 89 18.10 -10.98 2.71
C PRO A 89 18.23 -9.70 1.87
N GLU A 90 18.96 -9.75 0.76
CA GLU A 90 19.10 -8.69 -0.24
C GLU A 90 17.78 -8.30 -0.92
N ASP A 91 16.80 -9.20 -0.97
CA ASP A 91 15.48 -8.94 -1.56
C ASP A 91 14.54 -8.20 -0.59
N PHE A 92 14.93 -8.04 0.68
CA PHE A 92 14.12 -7.32 1.66
C PHE A 92 14.27 -5.80 1.48
N VAL A 93 13.15 -5.13 1.18
CA VAL A 93 13.07 -3.67 1.10
C VAL A 93 12.54 -3.09 2.42
N PRO A 94 13.28 -2.19 3.12
CA PRO A 94 12.84 -1.57 4.37
C PRO A 94 11.55 -0.74 4.22
N ARG A 95 10.82 -0.56 5.34
CA ARG A 95 9.57 0.22 5.38
C ARG A 95 9.73 1.60 4.73
N GLU A 96 10.80 2.31 5.04
CA GLU A 96 11.04 3.69 4.60
C GLU A 96 11.15 3.78 3.07
N GLU A 97 11.61 2.71 2.43
CA GLU A 97 11.73 2.61 0.98
C GLU A 97 10.45 2.05 0.34
N ARG A 98 9.75 1.11 1.00
CA ARG A 98 8.44 0.60 0.53
C ARG A 98 7.31 1.63 0.62
N TYR A 99 7.37 2.49 1.65
CA TYR A 99 6.32 3.47 1.97
C TYR A 99 6.90 4.85 2.28
N PRO A 100 7.62 5.48 1.32
CA PRO A 100 8.33 6.74 1.56
C PRO A 100 7.41 7.91 1.93
N ASN A 101 6.13 7.81 1.57
CA ASN A 101 5.12 8.85 1.76
C ASN A 101 4.18 8.59 2.94
N VAL A 102 4.30 7.43 3.60
CA VAL A 102 3.55 7.11 4.81
C VAL A 102 4.33 7.70 5.98
N LYS A 103 3.89 8.85 6.50
CA LYS A 103 4.54 9.55 7.62
C LYS A 103 4.86 8.57 8.75
N VAL A 104 6.12 8.53 9.16
CA VAL A 104 6.54 8.00 10.46
C VAL A 104 6.15 9.03 11.54
N PRO A 105 5.26 8.72 12.50
CA PRO A 105 5.05 9.57 13.66
C PRO A 105 6.37 9.79 14.40
N GLY A 106 6.82 11.04 14.54
CA GLY A 106 8.05 11.41 15.27
C GLY A 106 9.27 11.76 14.42
N MET A 107 9.30 11.47 13.12
CA MET A 107 10.33 11.98 12.19
C MET A 107 9.70 12.89 11.14
N GLY A 108 9.43 14.12 11.53
CA GLY A 108 9.05 15.20 10.62
C GLY A 108 10.22 15.65 9.76
N LYS A 109 10.58 14.90 8.71
CA LYS A 109 11.19 15.53 7.55
C LYS A 109 10.07 16.06 6.66
N LYS A 110 10.03 17.38 6.57
CA LYS A 110 9.15 18.14 5.67
C LYS A 110 9.30 17.56 4.26
N PHE A 111 8.19 17.14 3.67
CA PHE A 111 8.07 17.04 2.23
C PHE A 111 8.49 18.41 1.65
N LYS A 112 9.70 18.50 1.08
CA LYS A 112 10.03 19.60 0.17
C LYS A 112 9.48 19.16 -1.18
N ALA A 113 8.26 19.59 -1.49
CA ALA A 113 7.83 19.59 -2.87
C ALA A 113 8.78 20.54 -3.61
N GLU A 114 9.56 20.03 -4.56
CA GLU A 114 10.20 20.91 -5.53
C GLU A 114 9.09 21.61 -6.34
N PRO A 115 9.18 22.93 -6.57
CA PRO A 115 8.20 23.61 -7.38
C PRO A 115 8.28 23.07 -8.81
N ILE A 116 7.14 22.60 -9.30
CA ILE A 116 6.98 22.26 -10.71
C ILE A 116 7.07 23.58 -11.50
N GLY A 117 8.18 23.76 -12.22
CA GLY A 117 8.32 24.75 -13.30
C GLY A 117 8.94 26.09 -12.90
N GLY A 118 10.15 26.31 -13.41
CA GLY A 118 10.69 27.63 -13.77
C GLY A 118 10.86 27.68 -15.29
#